data_AF-A0A958K0S9-F1
#
_entry.id   AF-A0A958K0S9-F1
#
_cell.length_a   1.000
_cell.length_b   1.000
_cell.length_c   1.000
_cell.angle_alpha   90.00
_cell.angle_beta   90.00
_cell.angle_gamma   90.00
#
_symmetry.space_group_name_H-M   'P 1'
#
loop_
_entity.id
_entity.type
_entity.pdbx_description
1 polymer ?
#
loop_
_entity_poly.entity_id
_entity_poly.type
_entity_poly.pdbx_seq_one_letter_code
_entity_poly.pdbx_strand_id
1 'polypeptide(L)' 'MTFPVDLDDILQSIEQKYLREALLQTGGAKKKAADLVGVNFRSFRYRLQKFGISDD' A
#
# COMPACT_ATOMS: atom_id res chain seq x y z
N MET A 1 21.18 -4.12 -11.55
CA MET A 1 19.84 -4.04 -12.20
C MET A 1 20.04 -4.28 -13.69
N THR A 2 19.25 -5.16 -14.28
CA THR A 2 19.32 -5.59 -15.69
C THR A 2 18.01 -5.23 -16.38
N PHE A 3 18.08 -4.84 -17.65
CA PHE A 3 16.93 -4.40 -18.45
C PHE A 3 16.67 -5.38 -19.61
N PRO A 4 15.43 -5.44 -20.13
CA PRO A 4 14.24 -4.66 -19.74
C PRO A 4 13.60 -5.18 -18.43
N VAL A 5 12.89 -4.29 -17.73
CA VAL A 5 12.11 -4.60 -16.51
C VAL A 5 10.67 -4.16 -16.68
N ASP A 6 9.76 -4.80 -15.95
CA ASP A 6 8.40 -4.31 -15.77
C ASP A 6 8.37 -3.32 -14.60
N LEU A 7 8.36 -2.03 -14.92
CA LEU A 7 8.38 -0.96 -13.92
C LEU A 7 7.05 -0.91 -13.12
N ASP A 8 5.93 -1.19 -13.77
CA ASP A 8 4.62 -1.11 -13.15
C ASP A 8 4.47 -2.20 -12.08
N ASP A 9 4.96 -3.42 -12.34
CA ASP A 9 4.96 -4.51 -11.37
C ASP A 9 5.88 -4.23 -10.16
N ILE A 10 7.06 -3.62 -10.40
CA ILE A 10 7.99 -3.24 -9.33
C ILE A 10 7.34 -2.20 -8.42
N LEU A 11 6.76 -1.14 -9.00
CA LEU A 11 6.10 -0.08 -8.24
C LEU A 11 4.92 -0.63 -7.44
N GLN A 12 4.08 -1.47 -8.06
CA GLN A 12 2.96 -2.11 -7.37
C GLN A 12 3.42 -3.00 -6.21
N SER A 13 4.49 -3.76 -6.39
CA SER A 13 5.04 -4.63 -5.33
C SER A 13 5.53 -3.83 -4.14
N ILE A 14 6.26 -2.73 -4.40
CA ILE A 14 6.74 -1.81 -3.36
C ILE A 14 5.55 -1.15 -2.65
N GLU A 15 4.58 -0.66 -3.42
CA GLU A 15 3.38 -0.03 -2.88
C GLU A 15 2.61 -0.98 -1.95
N GLN A 16 2.33 -2.20 -2.40
CA GLN A 16 1.65 -3.21 -1.58
C GLN A 16 2.39 -3.52 -0.27
N LYS A 17 3.73 -3.61 -0.33
CA LYS A 17 4.55 -3.83 0.86
C LYS A 17 4.34 -2.73 1.89
N TYR A 18 4.44 -1.47 1.50
CA TYR A 18 4.26 -0.34 2.44
C TYR A 18 2.84 -0.25 2.98
N LEU A 19 1.81 -0.55 2.17
CA LEU A 19 0.43 -0.58 2.64
C LEU A 19 0.22 -1.65 3.72
N ARG A 20 0.76 -2.87 3.52
CA ARG A 20 0.67 -3.97 4.49
C ARG A 20 1.45 -3.66 5.77
N GLU A 21 2.68 -3.15 5.65
CA GLU A 21 3.52 -2.78 6.79
C GLU A 21 2.87 -1.67 7.64
N ALA A 22 2.29 -0.65 7.00
CA ALA A 22 1.61 0.42 7.73
C ALA A 22 0.36 -0.08 8.47
N LEU A 23 -0.38 -1.04 7.89
CA LEU A 23 -1.49 -1.70 8.58
C LEU A 23 -0.99 -2.52 9.78
N LEU A 24 0.08 -3.29 9.60
CA LEU A 24 0.68 -4.09 10.67
C LEU A 24 1.14 -3.21 11.84
N GLN A 25 1.90 -2.14 11.56
CA GLN A 25 2.41 -1.21 12.57
C GLN A 25 1.31 -0.47 13.34
N THR A 26 0.14 -0.31 12.73
CA THR A 26 -0.99 0.42 13.35
C THR A 26 -2.07 -0.50 13.91
N GLY A 27 -1.87 -1.82 13.88
CA GLY A 27 -2.87 -2.80 14.32
C GLY A 27 -4.16 -2.74 13.49
N GLY A 28 -4.05 -2.46 12.18
CA GLY A 28 -5.18 -2.37 11.26
C GLY A 28 -5.90 -1.02 11.22
N ALA A 29 -5.43 -0.01 11.96
CA ALA A 29 -6.04 1.32 11.97
C ALA A 29 -5.78 2.07 10.64
N LYS A 30 -6.62 1.82 9.62
CA LYS A 30 -6.51 2.34 8.23
C LYS A 30 -6.22 3.85 8.15
N LYS A 31 -6.77 4.67 9.05
CA LYS A 31 -6.50 6.12 9.10
C LYS A 31 -5.06 6.44 9.53
N LYS A 32 -4.57 5.82 10.61
CA LYS A 32 -3.18 5.97 11.07
C LYS A 32 -2.20 5.39 10.05
N ALA A 33 -2.57 4.27 9.41
CA ALA A 33 -1.74 3.65 8.38
C ALA A 33 -1.56 4.59 7.17
N ALA A 34 -2.62 5.29 6.76
CA ALA A 34 -2.55 6.31 5.71
C ALA A 34 -1.57 7.45 6.07
N ASP A 35 -1.59 7.90 7.32
CA ASP A 35 -0.66 8.91 7.81
C ASP A 35 0.80 8.42 7.75
N LEU A 36 1.07 7.15 8.10
CA LEU A 36 2.42 6.57 8.05
C LEU A 36 3.00 6.48 6.63
N VAL A 37 2.17 6.20 5.63
CA VAL A 37 2.62 6.15 4.22
C VAL A 37 2.52 7.51 3.51
N GLY A 38 2.10 8.56 4.21
CA GLY A 38 2.04 9.93 3.68
C GLY A 38 0.97 10.16 2.61
N VAL A 39 -0.13 9.40 2.63
CA VAL A 39 -1.27 9.64 1.72
C VAL A 39 -2.53 9.99 2.50
N ASN A 40 -3.44 10.72 1.86
CA ASN A 40 -4.74 10.95 2.47
C ASN A 40 -5.52 9.62 2.61
N PHE A 41 -6.45 9.59 3.58
CA PHE A 41 -7.21 8.40 3.91
C PHE A 41 -8.02 7.82 2.73
N ARG A 42 -8.56 8.68 1.84
CA ARG A 42 -9.31 8.23 0.66
C ARG A 42 -8.41 7.47 -0.31
N SER A 43 -7.23 8.01 -0.62
CA SER A 43 -6.25 7.36 -1.49
C SER A 43 -5.80 6.03 -0.90
N PHE A 44 -5.54 6.00 0.40
CA PHE A 44 -5.15 4.78 1.10
C PHE A 44 -6.19 3.66 0.93
N ARG A 45 -7.47 3.95 1.19
CA ARG A 45 -8.55 2.96 1.03
C ARG A 45 -8.69 2.46 -0.41
N TYR A 46 -8.57 3.35 -1.39
CA TYR A 46 -8.61 2.95 -2.80
C TYR A 46 -7.46 2.00 -3.15
N ARG A 47 -6.24 2.28 -2.66
CA ARG A 47 -5.09 1.40 -2.86
C ARG A 47 -5.28 0.04 -2.19
N LEU A 48 -5.83 0.00 -0.97
CA LEU A 48 -6.15 -1.28 -0.31
C LEU A 48 -7.15 -2.11 -1.11
N GLN A 49 -8.21 -1.48 -1.64
CA GLN A 49 -9.19 -2.15 -2.48
C GLN A 49 -8.58 -2.64 -3.80
N LYS A 50 -7.77 -1.80 -4.46
CA LYS A 50 -7.08 -2.14 -5.71
C LYS A 50 -6.23 -3.40 -5.59
N PHE A 51 -5.58 -3.60 -4.43
CA PHE A 51 -4.69 -4.74 -4.20
C PHE A 51 -5.31 -5.87 -3.37
N GLY A 52 -6.60 -5.81 -3.04
CA GLY A 52 -7.25 -6.83 -2.20
C GLY A 52 -6.60 -7.00 -0.82
N ILE A 53 -6.05 -5.93 -0.24
CA ILE A 53 -5.38 -5.96 1.07
C ILE A 53 -6.38 -5.81 2.23
N SER A 54 -7.61 -5.37 1.93
CA SER A 54 -8.69 -5.33 2.92
C SER A 54 -9.98 -5.88 2.34
N ASP A 55 -10.40 -7.03 2.85
CA ASP A 55 -11.74 -7.57 2.71
C ASP A 55 -12.44 -7.43 4.06
N ASP A 56 -12.88 -6.21 4.35
CA ASP A 56 -13.81 -5.82 5.44
C ASP A 56 -14.36 -4.41 5.14
#